data_AF-A0A1Q3ADM7-F1
#
_entry.id   AF-A0A1Q3ADM7-F1
#
_cell.length_a   1.000
_cell.length_b   1.000
_cell.length_c   1.000
_cell.angle_alpha   90.00
_cell.angle_beta   90.00
_cell.angle_gamma   90.00
#
_symmetry.space_group_name_H-M   'P 1'
#
loop_
_entity.id
_entity.type
_entity.pdbx_description
1 polymer ?
#
loop_
_entity_poly.entity_id
_entity_poly.type
_entity_poly.pdbx_seq_one_letter_code
_entity_poly.pdbx_strand_id
1 'polypeptide(L)'
;MLGYHMQGYSGYGVQYSPYFDNRLAVASGSNFGLVGNGKLFILDIDPQGRIWEFNSFLTQDCLFDVAWNETHENQVLVAQGDGTLRLFDTKLKQYPIAIFNEHQKEVFSCNWNLVGKQNFVSSSWDGAVKIWSPQRKESLLTVVPRPMDVSTMACAGPQVPMSNQKGHADIAKNKNCIYQALFSPHDPNLVMCCSGNSYVTLFDLRQPPTPANQKSFLAHSGLEALTCDFNKYRPYSLVTGGVDKCIRIWDLRMVGSPAAPRANASPAVCTNELAGCHDLAVRKVSWSPHHSNVLLSTSYDMTCCVWQDLGFDGRRSTGRTNSVDPGKGCRSRFAQHTEFVYSADWCLWGQPGHIASTAWDGNVFIWNAFR
;
A
#
# COMPACT_ATOMS: atom_id res chain seq x y z
N MET A 1 -4.19 -13.38 20.54
CA MET A 1 -4.02 -13.53 19.09
C MET A 1 -5.09 -14.47 18.60
N LEU A 2 -5.77 -14.10 17.52
CA LEU A 2 -6.78 -14.95 16.86
C LEU A 2 -6.18 -15.42 15.52
N GLY A 3 -6.59 -16.58 15.02
CA GLY A 3 -6.04 -17.17 13.79
C GLY A 3 -7.11 -17.86 12.95
N TYR A 4 -7.00 -17.75 11.63
CA TYR A 4 -7.77 -18.50 10.63
C TYR A 4 -6.83 -19.02 9.54
N HIS A 5 -7.04 -20.25 9.10
CA HIS A 5 -6.19 -20.88 8.08
C HIS A 5 -6.95 -21.08 6.77
N MET A 6 -6.42 -20.52 5.68
CA MET A 6 -6.93 -20.61 4.32
C MET A 6 -6.27 -21.80 3.61
N GLN A 7 -6.84 -22.99 3.77
CA GLN A 7 -6.23 -24.23 3.28
C GLN A 7 -5.91 -24.17 1.77
N GLY A 8 -4.63 -24.27 1.43
CA GLY A 8 -4.14 -24.28 0.04
C GLY A 8 -4.04 -22.90 -0.64
N TYR A 9 -4.25 -21.82 0.10
CA TYR A 9 -4.17 -20.45 -0.40
C TYR A 9 -3.16 -19.62 0.39
N SER A 10 -2.46 -18.73 -0.30
CA SER A 10 -1.55 -17.75 0.25
C SER A 10 -2.23 -16.37 0.27
N GLY A 11 -2.14 -15.65 1.39
CA GLY A 11 -2.74 -14.33 1.54
C GLY A 11 -1.94 -13.23 0.84
N TYR A 12 -2.64 -12.36 0.11
CA TYR A 12 -2.08 -11.25 -0.65
C TYR A 12 -2.66 -9.89 -0.24
N GLY A 13 -3.95 -9.82 0.09
CA GLY A 13 -4.58 -8.60 0.58
C GLY A 13 -5.44 -8.92 1.79
N VAL A 14 -5.41 -8.08 2.82
CA VAL A 14 -6.35 -8.13 3.94
C VAL A 14 -6.83 -6.71 4.22
N GLN A 15 -8.13 -6.54 4.44
CA GLN A 15 -8.71 -5.25 4.81
C GLN A 15 -9.92 -5.42 5.73
N TYR A 16 -9.96 -4.65 6.81
CA TYR A 16 -11.15 -4.54 7.65
C TYR A 16 -12.31 -3.86 6.90
N SER A 17 -13.54 -4.27 7.22
CA SER A 17 -14.71 -3.58 6.71
C SER A 17 -14.81 -2.17 7.31
N PRO A 18 -15.10 -1.14 6.50
CA PRO A 18 -15.40 0.21 6.98
C PRO A 18 -16.86 0.35 7.46
N TYR A 19 -17.61 -0.75 7.60
CA TYR A 19 -19.00 -0.75 8.08
C TYR A 19 -19.23 -1.70 9.24
N PHE A 20 -18.60 -2.86 9.21
CA PHE A 20 -18.76 -3.91 10.22
C PHE A 20 -17.48 -4.04 11.05
N ASP A 21 -17.57 -3.85 12.35
CA ASP A 21 -16.42 -3.83 13.27
C ASP A 21 -15.74 -5.20 13.46
N ASN A 22 -16.45 -6.27 13.12
CA ASN A 22 -16.01 -7.65 13.28
C ASN A 22 -15.75 -8.37 11.95
N ARG A 23 -15.75 -7.66 10.81
CA ARG A 23 -15.60 -8.26 9.47
C ARG A 23 -14.32 -7.81 8.77
N LEU A 24 -13.70 -8.72 8.06
CA LEU A 24 -12.58 -8.44 7.15
C LEU A 24 -12.66 -9.29 5.88
N ALA A 25 -12.03 -8.81 4.82
CA ALA A 25 -11.90 -9.52 3.55
C ALA A 25 -10.43 -9.88 3.30
N VAL A 26 -10.20 -11.03 2.68
CA VAL A 26 -8.86 -11.51 2.31
C VAL A 26 -8.82 -11.93 0.85
N ALA A 27 -7.97 -11.27 0.06
CA ALA A 27 -7.59 -11.70 -1.27
C ALA A 27 -6.45 -12.72 -1.16
N SER A 28 -6.58 -13.84 -1.85
CA SER A 28 -5.63 -14.94 -1.80
C SER A 28 -5.44 -15.62 -3.15
N GLY A 29 -4.33 -16.35 -3.29
CA GLY A 29 -3.98 -17.14 -4.46
C GLY A 29 -3.44 -18.52 -4.08
N SER A 30 -3.81 -19.55 -4.84
CA SER A 30 -3.23 -20.90 -4.70
C SER A 30 -1.77 -20.92 -5.16
N ASN A 31 -1.00 -21.91 -4.71
CA ASN A 31 0.41 -22.11 -5.09
C ASN A 31 1.25 -20.82 -4.96
N PHE A 32 1.19 -20.18 -3.78
CA PHE A 32 1.89 -18.92 -3.52
C PHE A 32 1.52 -17.78 -4.46
N GLY A 33 0.31 -17.80 -5.03
CA GLY A 33 -0.17 -16.80 -5.98
C GLY A 33 0.55 -16.80 -7.33
N LEU A 34 1.31 -17.86 -7.64
CA LEU A 34 2.06 -17.98 -8.90
C LEU A 34 1.22 -18.57 -10.03
N VAL A 35 0.31 -19.48 -9.69
CA VAL A 35 -0.55 -20.18 -10.66
C VAL A 35 -1.76 -20.80 -9.97
N GLY A 36 -2.89 -20.77 -10.67
CA GLY A 36 -4.12 -21.43 -10.26
C GLY A 36 -5.16 -20.44 -9.76
N ASN A 37 -6.15 -20.96 -9.03
CA ASN A 37 -7.28 -20.15 -8.61
C ASN A 37 -6.89 -19.13 -7.54
N GLY A 38 -7.54 -17.98 -7.62
CA GLY A 38 -7.68 -17.06 -6.49
C GLY A 38 -8.91 -17.37 -5.68
N LYS A 39 -8.94 -16.90 -4.43
CA LYS A 39 -10.12 -16.99 -3.58
C LYS A 39 -10.23 -15.73 -2.73
N LEU A 40 -11.41 -15.10 -2.77
CA LEU A 40 -11.79 -14.02 -1.87
C LEU A 40 -12.48 -14.65 -0.65
N PHE A 41 -11.93 -14.45 0.54
CA PHE A 41 -12.53 -14.85 1.80
C PHE A 41 -13.18 -13.65 2.48
N ILE A 42 -14.41 -13.81 2.97
CA ILE A 42 -15.09 -12.87 3.85
C ILE A 42 -15.15 -13.51 5.23
N LEU A 43 -14.44 -12.95 6.19
CA LEU A 43 -14.27 -13.52 7.51
C LEU A 43 -14.95 -12.63 8.55
N ASP A 44 -15.67 -13.25 9.47
CA ASP A 44 -16.26 -12.60 10.64
C ASP A 44 -15.57 -13.09 11.92
N ILE A 45 -15.54 -12.22 12.93
CA ILE A 45 -15.04 -12.51 14.27
C ILE A 45 -16.25 -12.58 15.22
N ASP A 46 -16.43 -13.70 15.91
CA ASP A 46 -17.48 -13.85 16.90
C ASP A 46 -17.10 -13.23 18.26
N PRO A 47 -18.06 -13.01 19.20
CA PRO A 47 -17.77 -12.43 20.51
C PRO A 47 -16.81 -13.26 21.37
N GLN A 48 -16.60 -14.54 21.05
CA GLN A 48 -15.65 -15.42 21.72
C GLN A 48 -14.23 -15.31 21.12
N GLY A 49 -14.06 -14.49 20.08
CA GLY A 49 -12.78 -14.28 19.40
C GLY A 49 -12.44 -15.36 18.38
N ARG A 50 -13.40 -16.19 17.95
CA ARG A 50 -13.17 -17.14 16.86
C ARG A 50 -13.45 -16.47 15.52
N ILE A 51 -12.50 -16.62 14.61
CA ILE A 51 -12.64 -16.19 13.21
C ILE A 51 -13.31 -17.32 12.44
N TRP A 52 -14.30 -17.01 11.62
CA TRP A 52 -14.98 -17.98 10.76
C TRP A 52 -15.29 -17.39 9.36
N GLU A 53 -15.40 -18.27 8.36
CA GLU A 53 -15.72 -17.88 6.99
C GLU A 53 -17.22 -17.62 6.83
N PHE A 54 -17.59 -16.34 6.72
CA PHE A 54 -18.95 -15.90 6.44
C PHE A 54 -19.34 -16.23 4.99
N ASN A 55 -18.42 -15.99 4.05
CA ASN A 55 -18.62 -16.26 2.64
C ASN A 55 -17.28 -16.36 1.91
N SER A 56 -17.27 -16.93 0.70
CA SER A 56 -16.10 -16.88 -0.16
C SER A 56 -16.44 -16.99 -1.64
N PHE A 57 -15.54 -16.51 -2.49
CA PHE A 57 -15.70 -16.50 -3.94
C PHE A 57 -14.43 -17.03 -4.60
N LEU A 58 -14.56 -18.09 -5.39
CA LEU A 58 -13.47 -18.65 -6.17
C LEU A 58 -13.32 -17.88 -7.49
N THR A 59 -12.09 -17.54 -7.87
CA THR A 59 -11.78 -16.85 -9.13
C THR A 59 -10.89 -17.71 -10.01
N GLN A 60 -10.91 -17.43 -11.31
CA GLN A 60 -10.16 -18.21 -12.30
C GLN A 60 -8.65 -18.08 -12.10
N ASP A 61 -8.20 -16.91 -11.65
CA ASP A 61 -6.79 -16.60 -11.38
C ASP A 61 -6.62 -15.97 -10.00
N CYS A 62 -5.37 -15.90 -9.54
CA CYS A 62 -4.97 -15.43 -8.22
C CYS A 62 -5.41 -13.98 -7.95
N LEU A 63 -5.73 -13.68 -6.69
CA LEU A 63 -6.09 -12.34 -6.25
C LEU A 63 -4.92 -11.69 -5.53
N PHE A 64 -4.62 -10.43 -5.85
CA PHE A 64 -3.44 -9.73 -5.36
C PHE A 64 -3.73 -8.59 -4.40
N ASP A 65 -4.97 -8.06 -4.39
CA ASP A 65 -5.39 -7.03 -3.45
C ASP A 65 -6.92 -7.02 -3.27
N VAL A 66 -7.39 -6.36 -2.21
CA VAL A 66 -8.80 -6.24 -1.87
C VAL A 66 -9.11 -4.83 -1.36
N ALA A 67 -10.26 -4.27 -1.77
CA ALA A 67 -10.76 -3.00 -1.30
C ALA A 67 -12.28 -3.03 -1.07
N TRP A 68 -12.74 -2.64 0.12
CA TRP A 68 -14.16 -2.44 0.40
C TRP A 68 -14.71 -1.20 -0.34
N ASN A 69 -15.97 -1.27 -0.77
CA ASN A 69 -16.66 -0.12 -1.34
C ASN A 69 -17.05 0.87 -0.24
N GLU A 70 -16.48 2.07 -0.26
CA GLU A 70 -16.72 3.14 0.74
C GLU A 70 -18.11 3.78 0.68
N THR A 71 -19.00 3.33 -0.21
CA THR A 71 -20.41 3.75 -0.29
C THR A 71 -21.42 2.61 -0.10
N HIS A 72 -20.96 1.36 -0.03
CA HIS A 72 -21.85 0.20 0.02
C HIS A 72 -21.28 -0.92 0.91
N GLU A 73 -21.94 -1.18 2.04
CA GLU A 73 -21.50 -2.09 3.11
C GLU A 73 -21.24 -3.55 2.66
N ASN A 74 -21.97 -4.02 1.65
CA ASN A 74 -21.88 -5.42 1.21
C ASN A 74 -20.97 -5.59 -0.01
N GLN A 75 -20.33 -4.54 -0.53
CA GLN A 75 -19.55 -4.64 -1.77
C GLN A 75 -18.05 -4.59 -1.53
N VAL A 76 -17.33 -5.48 -2.21
CA VAL A 76 -15.88 -5.62 -2.11
C VAL A 76 -15.26 -5.85 -3.48
N LEU A 77 -14.23 -5.08 -3.78
CA LEU A 77 -13.46 -5.13 -5.01
C LEU A 77 -12.20 -5.98 -4.81
N VAL A 78 -11.83 -6.76 -5.82
CA VAL A 78 -10.56 -7.49 -5.84
C VAL A 78 -9.79 -7.21 -7.12
N ALA A 79 -8.46 -7.18 -6.98
CA ALA A 79 -7.51 -7.13 -8.08
C ALA A 79 -7.04 -8.54 -8.43
N GLN A 80 -7.10 -8.92 -9.71
CA GLN A 80 -6.81 -10.29 -10.17
C GLN A 80 -5.60 -10.34 -11.13
N GLY A 81 -4.92 -11.50 -11.16
CA GLY A 81 -3.77 -11.75 -12.04
C GLY A 81 -4.06 -11.74 -13.54
N ASP A 82 -5.31 -11.94 -13.95
CA ASP A 82 -5.72 -11.97 -15.37
C ASP A 82 -5.87 -10.56 -15.99
N GLY A 83 -5.54 -9.49 -15.25
CA GLY A 83 -5.74 -8.11 -15.67
C GLY A 83 -7.13 -7.56 -15.36
N THR A 84 -8.01 -8.36 -14.76
CA THR A 84 -9.35 -7.89 -14.38
C THR A 84 -9.39 -7.37 -12.95
N LEU A 85 -10.32 -6.44 -12.71
CA LEU A 85 -10.87 -6.19 -11.38
C LEU A 85 -12.28 -6.72 -11.29
N ARG A 86 -12.67 -7.25 -10.14
CA ARG A 86 -14.01 -7.84 -9.93
C ARG A 86 -14.64 -7.29 -8.67
N LEU A 87 -15.86 -6.80 -8.80
CA LEU A 87 -16.67 -6.31 -7.68
C LEU A 87 -17.65 -7.40 -7.27
N PHE A 88 -17.64 -7.79 -6.01
CA PHE A 88 -18.52 -8.79 -5.44
C PHE A 88 -19.50 -8.15 -4.46
N ASP A 89 -20.71 -8.69 -4.40
CA ASP A 89 -21.62 -8.45 -3.28
C ASP A 89 -21.54 -9.65 -2.32
N THR A 90 -21.19 -9.40 -1.07
CA THR A 90 -20.97 -10.40 -0.03
C THR A 90 -22.24 -11.17 0.37
N LYS A 91 -23.43 -10.72 -0.03
CA LYS A 91 -24.69 -11.46 0.16
C LYS A 91 -24.93 -12.49 -0.96
N LEU A 92 -24.29 -12.34 -2.11
CA LEU A 92 -24.31 -13.31 -3.20
C LEU A 92 -23.27 -14.42 -2.98
N LYS A 93 -23.31 -15.49 -3.77
CA LYS A 93 -22.52 -16.71 -3.49
C LYS A 93 -21.45 -17.08 -4.50
N GLN A 94 -21.54 -16.64 -5.75
CA GLN A 94 -20.71 -17.25 -6.79
C GLN A 94 -20.05 -16.26 -7.74
N TYR A 95 -20.81 -15.31 -8.29
CA TYR A 95 -20.31 -14.45 -9.36
C TYR A 95 -20.18 -13.00 -8.92
N PRO A 96 -19.20 -12.26 -9.47
CA PRO A 96 -19.10 -10.83 -9.26
C PRO A 96 -20.29 -10.11 -9.89
N ILE A 97 -20.66 -8.97 -9.31
CA ILE A 97 -21.69 -8.07 -9.84
C ILE A 97 -21.15 -7.14 -10.94
N ALA A 98 -19.82 -6.96 -11.01
CA ALA A 98 -19.17 -6.22 -12.10
C ALA A 98 -17.75 -6.76 -12.37
N ILE A 99 -17.31 -6.67 -13.62
CA ILE A 99 -15.96 -7.00 -14.08
C ILE A 99 -15.43 -5.81 -14.87
N PHE A 100 -14.26 -5.32 -14.50
CA PHE A 100 -13.54 -4.23 -15.16
C PHE A 100 -12.31 -4.82 -15.84
N ASN A 101 -12.25 -4.73 -17.17
CA ASN A 101 -11.25 -5.43 -17.97
C ASN A 101 -10.61 -4.50 -18.99
N GLU A 102 -9.59 -3.76 -18.55
CA GLU A 102 -8.75 -2.95 -19.45
C GLU A 102 -7.25 -3.11 -19.21
N HIS A 103 -6.82 -3.57 -18.03
CA HIS A 103 -5.40 -3.83 -17.79
C HIS A 103 -4.95 -5.03 -18.61
N GLN A 104 -3.73 -4.97 -19.13
CA GLN A 104 -3.20 -6.00 -20.03
C GLN A 104 -2.37 -7.06 -19.31
N LYS A 105 -2.16 -6.86 -18.00
CA LYS A 105 -1.33 -7.68 -17.12
C LYS A 105 -1.89 -7.64 -15.70
N GLU A 106 -1.31 -8.45 -14.82
CA GLU A 106 -1.60 -8.59 -13.41
C GLU A 106 -1.92 -7.25 -12.74
N VAL A 107 -3.10 -7.17 -12.10
CA VAL A 107 -3.47 -6.00 -11.28
C VAL A 107 -2.96 -6.25 -9.86
N PHE A 108 -1.99 -5.46 -9.40
CA PHE A 108 -1.35 -5.68 -8.10
C PHE A 108 -2.02 -4.96 -6.94
N SER A 109 -2.71 -3.85 -7.20
CA SER A 109 -3.42 -3.12 -6.15
C SER A 109 -4.75 -2.57 -6.64
N CYS A 110 -5.70 -2.48 -5.71
CA CYS A 110 -6.94 -1.76 -5.89
C CYS A 110 -7.30 -1.03 -4.60
N ASN A 111 -7.63 0.25 -4.67
CA ASN A 111 -7.95 1.05 -3.49
C ASN A 111 -9.09 2.02 -3.76
N TRP A 112 -9.96 2.19 -2.77
CA TRP A 112 -11.12 3.06 -2.88
C TRP A 112 -10.78 4.51 -2.51
N ASN A 113 -11.46 5.48 -3.12
CA ASN A 113 -11.30 6.89 -2.76
C ASN A 113 -12.00 7.19 -1.43
N LEU A 114 -11.26 7.49 -0.36
CA LEU A 114 -11.85 7.72 0.97
C LEU A 114 -12.60 9.06 1.10
N VAL A 115 -12.26 10.06 0.26
CA VAL A 115 -12.85 11.40 0.32
C VAL A 115 -14.04 11.50 -0.63
N GLY A 116 -13.81 11.18 -1.91
CA GLY A 116 -14.85 11.23 -2.94
C GLY A 116 -15.81 10.04 -2.88
N LYS A 117 -15.37 8.88 -2.36
CA LYS A 117 -16.12 7.63 -2.17
C LYS A 117 -16.74 6.99 -3.40
N GLN A 118 -16.85 7.69 -4.52
CA GLN A 118 -17.53 7.17 -5.72
C GLN A 118 -16.60 6.38 -6.64
N ASN A 119 -15.28 6.59 -6.53
CA ASN A 119 -14.30 6.05 -7.46
C ASN A 119 -13.30 5.13 -6.74
N PHE A 120 -12.68 4.24 -7.51
CA PHE A 120 -11.55 3.43 -7.07
C PHE A 120 -10.40 3.54 -8.06
N VAL A 121 -9.19 3.20 -7.60
CA VAL A 121 -7.96 3.21 -8.37
C VAL A 121 -7.39 1.79 -8.43
N SER A 122 -6.80 1.43 -9.57
CA SER A 122 -6.05 0.19 -9.74
C SER A 122 -4.66 0.45 -10.29
N SER A 123 -3.71 -0.43 -9.97
CA SER A 123 -2.37 -0.41 -10.54
C SER A 123 -1.95 -1.80 -11.04
N SER A 124 -1.22 -1.85 -12.15
CA SER A 124 -0.89 -3.10 -12.83
C SER A 124 0.57 -3.19 -13.25
N TRP A 125 1.00 -4.42 -13.54
CA TRP A 125 2.27 -4.71 -14.21
C TRP A 125 2.32 -4.16 -15.66
N ASP A 126 1.18 -3.79 -16.25
CA ASP A 126 1.17 -3.14 -17.57
C ASP A 126 1.76 -1.71 -17.56
N GLY A 127 2.02 -1.16 -16.37
CA GLY A 127 2.60 0.17 -16.20
C GLY A 127 1.59 1.31 -16.15
N ALA A 128 0.30 0.99 -16.08
CA ALA A 128 -0.76 1.98 -15.96
C ALA A 128 -1.38 1.98 -14.56
N VAL A 129 -1.89 3.15 -14.20
CA VAL A 129 -2.84 3.36 -13.11
C VAL A 129 -4.15 3.78 -13.72
N LYS A 130 -5.25 3.12 -13.36
CA LYS A 130 -6.58 3.41 -13.89
C LYS A 130 -7.52 3.84 -12.79
N ILE A 131 -8.36 4.82 -13.10
CA ILE A 131 -9.37 5.38 -12.21
C ILE A 131 -10.72 4.95 -12.74
N TRP A 132 -11.58 4.45 -11.86
CA TRP A 132 -12.81 3.79 -12.23
C TRP A 132 -13.99 4.33 -11.43
N SER A 133 -15.18 4.21 -12.02
CA SER A 133 -16.45 4.29 -11.29
C SER A 133 -17.06 2.89 -11.33
N PRO A 134 -17.60 2.37 -10.20
CA PRO A 134 -18.20 1.05 -10.17
C PRO A 134 -19.48 0.95 -11.00
N GLN A 135 -20.06 2.08 -11.42
CA GLN A 135 -21.22 2.15 -12.30
C GLN A 135 -20.87 2.09 -13.80
N ARG A 136 -19.58 2.07 -14.16
CA ARG A 136 -19.11 2.10 -15.55
C ARG A 136 -18.17 0.95 -15.84
N LYS A 137 -18.31 0.32 -17.02
CA LYS A 137 -17.41 -0.76 -17.45
C LYS A 137 -16.01 -0.24 -17.81
N GLU A 138 -15.97 0.89 -18.52
CA GLU A 138 -14.72 1.55 -18.91
C GLU A 138 -14.20 2.47 -17.80
N SER A 139 -12.88 2.60 -17.71
CA SER A 139 -12.18 3.51 -16.83
C SER A 139 -12.54 4.96 -17.14
N LEU A 140 -12.53 5.79 -16.09
CA LEU A 140 -12.72 7.23 -16.20
C LEU A 140 -11.47 7.91 -16.76
N LEU A 141 -10.31 7.41 -16.34
CA LEU A 141 -9.01 7.99 -16.65
C LEU A 141 -7.92 6.92 -16.54
N THR A 142 -6.96 6.96 -17.46
CA THR A 142 -5.71 6.22 -17.37
C THR A 142 -4.56 7.20 -17.19
N VAL A 143 -3.74 7.01 -16.16
CA VAL A 143 -2.51 7.77 -15.92
C VAL A 143 -1.32 6.81 -15.94
N VAL A 144 -0.21 7.26 -16.51
CA VAL A 144 1.01 6.44 -16.66
C VAL A 144 2.16 7.20 -16.02
N PRO A 145 2.81 6.66 -14.98
CA PRO A 145 3.96 7.30 -14.37
C PRO A 145 5.11 7.32 -15.37
N ARG A 146 5.55 8.53 -15.71
CA ARG A 146 6.72 8.76 -16.54
C ARG A 146 7.66 9.66 -15.76
N PRO A 147 8.46 9.12 -14.81
CA PRO A 147 9.44 9.97 -14.16
C PRO A 147 10.26 10.63 -15.26
N MET A 148 10.29 11.97 -15.29
CA MET A 148 11.25 12.66 -16.14
C MET A 148 12.62 12.12 -15.75
N ASP A 149 13.51 11.82 -16.71
CA ASP A 149 14.85 11.30 -16.40
C ASP A 149 15.57 12.26 -15.45
N VAL A 150 15.47 12.01 -14.14
CA VAL A 150 16.12 12.79 -13.09
C VAL A 150 17.52 12.24 -12.82
N SER A 151 18.07 11.45 -13.74
CA SER A 151 19.48 11.03 -13.74
C SER A 151 20.46 12.22 -13.70
N THR A 152 19.95 13.46 -13.84
CA THR A 152 20.71 14.71 -13.72
C THR A 152 20.45 15.53 -12.44
N MET A 153 19.55 15.15 -11.51
CA MET A 153 19.24 15.98 -10.32
C MET A 153 19.19 15.24 -8.97
N ALA A 154 19.97 14.18 -8.77
CA ALA A 154 20.18 13.61 -7.44
C ALA A 154 20.90 14.61 -6.50
N CYS A 155 20.10 15.39 -5.76
CA CYS A 155 20.27 15.95 -4.42
C CYS A 155 21.63 16.56 -3.98
N ALA A 156 21.70 17.90 -3.98
CA ALA A 156 22.60 18.72 -3.13
C ALA A 156 21.82 19.49 -2.03
N GLY A 157 20.77 18.89 -1.47
CA GLY A 157 20.06 19.42 -0.30
C GLY A 157 20.79 19.08 1.01
N PRO A 158 20.44 19.71 2.16
CA PRO A 158 21.04 19.40 3.46
C PRO A 158 20.93 17.90 3.72
N GLN A 159 22.07 17.23 3.73
CA GLN A 159 22.15 15.79 3.88
C GLN A 159 21.74 15.44 5.31
N VAL A 160 20.61 14.73 5.47
CA VAL A 160 20.41 13.91 6.66
C VAL A 160 21.64 12.98 6.74
N PRO A 161 22.27 12.77 7.92
CA PRO A 161 23.39 11.84 8.04
C PRO A 161 22.91 10.41 7.71
N MET A 162 22.97 10.04 6.43
CA MET A 162 22.60 8.75 5.90
C MET A 162 23.86 7.89 5.91
N SER A 163 23.92 6.91 6.83
CA SER A 163 25.13 6.11 7.04
C SER A 163 25.45 5.11 5.90
N ASN A 164 24.60 5.01 4.87
CA ASN A 164 24.70 3.96 3.85
C ASN A 164 24.24 4.40 2.44
N GLN A 165 24.75 5.51 1.90
CA GLN A 165 24.64 5.73 0.45
C GLN A 165 25.56 4.75 -0.30
N LYS A 166 25.12 3.48 -0.44
CA LYS A 166 25.68 2.57 -1.44
C LYS A 166 25.29 3.11 -2.81
N GLY A 167 26.26 3.19 -3.73
CA GLY A 167 26.05 3.69 -5.08
C GLY A 167 24.86 3.02 -5.76
N HIS A 168 24.16 3.78 -6.61
CA HIS A 168 22.98 3.33 -7.34
C HIS A 168 23.25 1.99 -8.02
N ALA A 169 22.51 0.94 -7.63
CA ALA A 169 22.52 -0.32 -8.36
C ALA A 169 21.89 -0.10 -9.74
N ASP A 170 22.34 -0.86 -10.74
CA ASP A 170 21.74 -0.87 -12.08
C ASP A 170 20.21 -1.04 -11.96
N ILE A 171 19.47 -0.10 -12.55
CA ILE A 171 18.00 -0.03 -12.47
C ILE A 171 17.41 -1.35 -13.01
N ALA A 172 16.61 -2.04 -12.17
CA ALA A 172 16.07 -3.36 -12.45
C ALA A 172 15.34 -3.46 -13.82
N LYS A 173 15.35 -4.66 -14.42
CA LYS A 173 14.71 -4.99 -15.72
C LYS A 173 13.18 -4.73 -15.74
N ASN A 174 12.55 -4.59 -14.58
CA ASN A 174 11.11 -4.44 -14.36
C ASN A 174 10.67 -2.96 -14.20
N LYS A 175 11.15 -2.07 -15.08
CA LYS A 175 11.01 -0.60 -14.97
C LYS A 175 9.58 -0.06 -14.86
N ASN A 176 8.57 -0.82 -15.29
CA ASN A 176 7.21 -0.29 -15.46
C ASN A 176 6.19 -0.88 -14.47
N CYS A 177 6.53 -1.83 -13.61
CA CYS A 177 5.53 -2.44 -12.73
C CYS A 177 5.03 -1.43 -11.70
N ILE A 178 3.71 -1.24 -11.58
CA ILE A 178 3.14 -0.34 -10.56
C ILE A 178 2.55 -1.18 -9.43
N TYR A 179 3.29 -1.27 -8.33
CA TYR A 179 2.98 -2.19 -7.23
C TYR A 179 1.82 -1.74 -6.36
N GLN A 180 1.67 -0.44 -6.14
CA GLN A 180 0.59 0.11 -5.34
C GLN A 180 0.19 1.50 -5.85
N ALA A 181 -1.11 1.77 -5.93
CA ALA A 181 -1.66 3.10 -6.14
C ALA A 181 -2.78 3.40 -5.14
N LEU A 182 -2.81 4.64 -4.64
CA LEU A 182 -3.72 5.10 -3.59
C LEU A 182 -4.24 6.49 -3.88
N PHE A 183 -5.50 6.74 -3.53
CA PHE A 183 -6.01 8.10 -3.37
C PHE A 183 -5.46 8.73 -2.08
N SER A 184 -5.25 10.05 -2.12
CA SER A 184 -5.02 10.81 -0.90
C SER A 184 -6.28 10.79 -0.02
N PRO A 185 -6.15 10.54 1.29
CA PRO A 185 -7.25 10.69 2.23
C PRO A 185 -7.58 12.17 2.51
N HIS A 186 -6.85 13.12 1.91
CA HIS A 186 -7.02 14.57 2.12
C HIS A 186 -7.48 15.35 0.89
N ASP A 187 -7.23 14.85 -0.33
CA ASP A 187 -7.70 15.45 -1.59
C ASP A 187 -8.21 14.33 -2.52
N PRO A 188 -9.50 14.33 -2.91
CA PRO A 188 -10.08 13.28 -3.75
C PRO A 188 -9.48 13.21 -5.16
N ASN A 189 -8.75 14.24 -5.58
CA ASN A 189 -8.14 14.35 -6.90
C ASN A 189 -6.64 14.08 -6.88
N LEU A 190 -6.06 13.71 -5.74
CA LEU A 190 -4.64 13.36 -5.66
C LEU A 190 -4.48 11.85 -5.59
N VAL A 191 -3.72 11.28 -6.53
CA VAL A 191 -3.36 9.86 -6.56
C VAL A 191 -1.85 9.73 -6.46
N MET A 192 -1.36 8.77 -5.69
CA MET A 192 0.05 8.41 -5.59
C MET A 192 0.24 6.95 -6.04
N CYS A 193 1.35 6.64 -6.69
CA CYS A 193 1.75 5.27 -6.96
C CYS A 193 3.25 5.04 -6.76
N CYS A 194 3.65 3.80 -6.48
CA CYS A 194 5.03 3.36 -6.40
C CYS A 194 5.36 2.32 -7.48
N SER A 195 6.58 2.40 -8.00
CA SER A 195 6.97 1.71 -9.24
C SER A 195 8.24 0.86 -9.06
N GLY A 196 8.39 -0.16 -9.91
CA GLY A 196 9.60 -1.00 -9.98
C GLY A 196 10.87 -0.24 -10.38
N ASN A 197 10.76 0.92 -11.01
CA ASN A 197 11.91 1.80 -11.32
C ASN A 197 12.40 2.65 -10.12
N SER A 198 11.99 2.33 -8.89
CA SER A 198 12.33 3.06 -7.66
C SER A 198 11.63 4.41 -7.46
N TYR A 199 10.78 4.88 -8.38
CA TYR A 199 10.08 6.14 -8.24
C TYR A 199 8.71 6.01 -7.59
N VAL A 200 8.36 7.05 -6.84
CA VAL A 200 6.99 7.36 -6.44
C VAL A 200 6.50 8.55 -7.25
N THR A 201 5.29 8.45 -7.79
CA THR A 201 4.68 9.47 -8.65
C THR A 201 3.34 9.92 -8.08
N LEU A 202 3.10 11.22 -8.04
CA LEU A 202 1.84 11.84 -7.70
C LEU A 202 1.18 12.44 -8.95
N PHE A 203 -0.13 12.23 -9.07
CA PHE A 203 -0.99 12.74 -10.12
C PHE A 203 -2.10 13.60 -9.53
N ASP A 204 -2.28 14.79 -10.10
CA ASP A 204 -3.47 15.60 -9.88
C ASP A 204 -4.48 15.32 -10.99
N LEU A 205 -5.58 14.65 -10.64
CA LEU A 205 -6.62 14.22 -11.58
C LEU A 205 -7.41 15.38 -12.21
N ARG A 206 -7.25 16.62 -11.70
CA ARG A 206 -7.81 17.83 -12.30
C ARG A 206 -7.03 18.27 -13.53
N GLN A 207 -5.78 17.82 -13.66
CA GLN A 207 -4.90 18.17 -14.76
C GLN A 207 -4.90 17.07 -15.83
N PRO A 208 -4.69 17.40 -17.11
CA PRO A 208 -4.62 16.39 -18.15
C PRO A 208 -3.41 15.46 -17.91
N PRO A 209 -3.53 14.16 -18.20
CA PRO A 209 -2.54 13.12 -17.85
C PRO A 209 -1.31 13.18 -18.78
N THR A 210 -0.61 14.30 -18.76
CA THR A 210 0.60 14.55 -19.55
C THR A 210 1.85 14.35 -18.69
N PRO A 211 3.02 14.08 -19.30
CA PRO A 211 4.26 13.93 -18.55
C PRO A 211 4.65 15.16 -17.71
N ALA A 212 4.14 16.34 -18.07
CA ALA A 212 4.37 17.60 -17.35
C ALA A 212 3.50 17.77 -16.09
N ASN A 213 2.41 17.01 -15.98
CA ASN A 213 1.38 17.17 -14.93
C ASN A 213 1.43 16.06 -13.87
N GLN A 214 2.64 15.59 -13.58
CA GLN A 214 2.92 14.60 -12.56
C GLN A 214 4.17 15.01 -11.78
N LYS A 215 4.23 14.66 -10.50
CA LYS A 215 5.39 14.92 -9.63
C LYS A 215 6.00 13.59 -9.23
N SER A 216 7.27 13.37 -9.57
CA SER A 216 7.96 12.10 -9.25
C SER A 216 9.23 12.35 -8.46
N PHE A 217 9.58 11.42 -7.57
CA PHE A 217 10.84 11.43 -6.82
C PHE A 217 11.37 10.01 -6.62
N LEU A 218 12.69 9.88 -6.52
CA LEU A 218 13.37 8.60 -6.29
C LEU A 218 13.25 8.20 -4.82
N ALA A 219 12.63 7.06 -4.52
CA ALA A 219 12.32 6.66 -3.16
C ALA A 219 13.26 5.58 -2.57
N HIS A 220 13.78 4.67 -3.40
CA HIS A 220 14.49 3.46 -2.96
C HIS A 220 15.80 3.20 -3.74
N SER A 221 16.56 4.26 -4.01
CA SER A 221 17.95 4.19 -4.52
C SER A 221 18.18 3.36 -5.80
N GLY A 222 17.17 3.23 -6.65
CA GLY A 222 17.22 2.45 -7.89
C GLY A 222 16.68 1.02 -7.77
N LEU A 223 16.35 0.59 -6.55
CA LEU A 223 15.66 -0.68 -6.26
C LEU A 223 14.14 -0.47 -6.22
N GLU A 224 13.38 -1.55 -6.42
CA GLU A 224 11.93 -1.47 -6.60
C GLU A 224 11.21 -0.88 -5.37
N ALA A 225 10.34 0.11 -5.59
CA ALA A 225 9.46 0.67 -4.58
C ALA A 225 8.15 -0.12 -4.57
N LEU A 226 7.94 -0.92 -3.53
CA LEU A 226 6.86 -1.92 -3.48
C LEU A 226 5.58 -1.41 -2.84
N THR A 227 5.69 -0.39 -2.00
CA THR A 227 4.55 0.11 -1.22
C THR A 227 4.71 1.59 -0.88
N CYS A 228 3.57 2.27 -0.81
CA CYS A 228 3.48 3.66 -0.39
C CYS A 228 2.17 3.86 0.36
N ASP A 229 2.10 4.85 1.26
CA ASP A 229 0.89 5.23 1.95
C ASP A 229 0.91 6.70 2.40
N PHE A 230 -0.26 7.34 2.38
CA PHE A 230 -0.45 8.69 2.91
C PHE A 230 -0.67 8.64 4.41
N ASN A 231 -0.05 9.59 5.13
CA ASN A 231 -0.36 9.78 6.53
C ASN A 231 -1.82 10.22 6.68
N LYS A 232 -2.56 9.57 7.59
CA LYS A 232 -4.00 9.79 7.76
C LYS A 232 -4.35 11.15 8.38
N TYR A 233 -3.36 11.86 8.94
CA TYR A 233 -3.56 13.12 9.66
C TYR A 233 -2.69 14.29 9.16
N ARG A 234 -1.56 13.99 8.49
CA ARG A 234 -0.59 14.97 7.99
C ARG A 234 -0.66 14.98 6.45
N PRO A 235 -1.35 15.95 5.82
CA PRO A 235 -1.66 15.90 4.38
C PRO A 235 -0.47 15.78 3.43
N TYR A 236 0.70 16.21 3.90
CA TYR A 236 1.92 16.25 3.11
C TYR A 236 2.93 15.19 3.53
N SER A 237 2.63 14.37 4.53
CA SER A 237 3.51 13.28 4.95
C SER A 237 3.10 11.99 4.28
N LEU A 238 4.06 11.31 3.68
CA LEU A 238 3.88 10.00 3.07
C LEU A 238 5.01 9.07 3.49
N VAL A 239 4.71 7.77 3.46
CA VAL A 239 5.67 6.70 3.78
C VAL A 239 5.84 5.79 2.58
N THR A 240 7.05 5.27 2.37
CA THR A 240 7.37 4.33 1.30
C THR A 240 8.20 3.17 1.84
N GLY A 241 8.07 2.00 1.22
CA GLY A 241 8.86 0.79 1.51
C GLY A 241 9.25 0.08 0.20
N GLY A 242 10.40 -0.60 0.21
CA GLY A 242 10.93 -1.22 -1.00
C GLY A 242 11.91 -2.36 -0.77
N VAL A 243 12.52 -2.80 -1.88
CA VAL A 243 13.48 -3.92 -1.93
C VAL A 243 14.79 -3.62 -1.20
N ASP A 244 15.11 -2.35 -1.01
CA ASP A 244 16.26 -1.88 -0.25
C ASP A 244 16.14 -2.05 1.27
N LYS A 245 15.06 -2.70 1.75
CA LYS A 245 14.81 -3.04 3.17
C LYS A 245 14.62 -1.81 4.07
N CYS A 246 14.33 -0.66 3.46
CA CYS A 246 14.19 0.60 4.16
C CYS A 246 12.72 1.07 4.13
N ILE A 247 12.33 1.76 5.19
CA ILE A 247 11.11 2.57 5.21
C ILE A 247 11.54 4.04 5.24
N ARG A 248 10.95 4.87 4.37
CA ARG A 248 11.24 6.32 4.30
C ARG A 248 9.98 7.13 4.46
N ILE A 249 10.11 8.26 5.16
CA ILE A 249 9.04 9.23 5.37
C ILE A 249 9.43 10.52 4.66
N TRP A 250 8.48 11.10 3.95
CA TRP A 250 8.71 12.22 3.05
C TRP A 250 7.74 13.36 3.33
N ASP A 251 8.14 14.60 3.00
CA ASP A 251 7.27 15.78 3.02
C ASP A 251 7.03 16.34 1.60
N LEU A 252 5.76 16.41 1.20
CA LEU A 252 5.30 16.90 -0.10
C LEU A 252 5.33 18.42 -0.26
N ARG A 253 5.30 19.20 0.83
CA ARG A 253 5.31 20.68 0.74
C ARG A 253 6.61 21.21 0.17
N MET A 254 7.67 20.42 0.28
CA MET A 254 8.97 20.74 -0.27
C MET A 254 9.12 20.21 -1.71
N VAL A 255 8.06 19.68 -2.33
CA VAL A 255 8.00 19.35 -3.76
C VAL A 255 7.56 20.60 -4.51
N GLY A 256 8.53 21.32 -5.07
CA GLY A 256 8.42 22.64 -5.69
C GLY A 256 7.03 23.11 -6.19
N SER A 257 6.71 24.37 -5.89
CA SER A 257 5.55 25.07 -6.46
C SER A 257 5.72 25.26 -7.98
N PRO A 258 4.66 25.12 -8.80
CA PRO A 258 4.73 25.33 -10.25
C PRO A 258 5.16 26.75 -10.66
N ALA A 259 5.07 27.71 -9.75
CA ALA A 259 5.35 29.13 -10.00
C ALA A 259 6.83 29.52 -9.82
N ALA A 260 7.70 28.63 -9.33
CA ALA A 260 9.13 28.88 -9.28
C ALA A 260 9.77 28.49 -10.63
N PRO A 261 10.75 29.25 -11.15
CA PRO A 261 11.50 28.84 -12.34
C PRO A 261 12.02 27.42 -12.13
N ARG A 262 11.88 26.56 -13.15
CA ARG A 262 12.12 25.09 -13.14
C ARG A 262 13.46 24.64 -12.53
N ALA A 263 14.39 25.55 -12.30
CA ALA A 263 15.66 25.31 -11.60
C ALA A 263 15.52 25.12 -10.07
N ASN A 264 14.37 25.48 -9.46
CA ASN A 264 14.18 25.45 -7.99
C ASN A 264 13.05 24.52 -7.53
N ALA A 265 12.63 23.55 -8.34
CA ALA A 265 11.77 22.48 -7.86
C ALA A 265 12.57 21.57 -6.91
N SER A 266 12.50 21.85 -5.60
CA SER A 266 13.08 20.98 -4.61
C SER A 266 12.42 19.58 -4.72
N PRO A 267 13.22 18.49 -4.73
CA PRO A 267 12.67 17.14 -4.72
C PRO A 267 11.92 16.90 -3.40
N ALA A 268 11.06 15.87 -3.37
CA ALA A 268 10.50 15.41 -2.10
C ALA A 268 11.65 15.14 -1.11
N VAL A 269 11.59 15.75 0.06
CA VAL A 269 12.65 15.62 1.06
C VAL A 269 12.32 14.43 1.95
N CYS A 270 13.26 13.48 2.05
CA CYS A 270 13.21 12.42 3.04
C CYS A 270 13.42 13.05 4.42
N THR A 271 12.37 13.11 5.23
CA THR A 271 12.40 13.70 6.57
C THR A 271 12.81 12.70 7.64
N ASN A 272 12.61 11.41 7.39
CA ASN A 272 12.99 10.34 8.29
C ASN A 272 13.23 9.03 7.53
N GLU A 273 14.14 8.21 8.03
CA GLU A 273 14.51 6.93 7.43
C GLU A 273 14.64 5.86 8.52
N LEU A 274 14.13 4.67 8.24
CA LEU A 274 14.28 3.47 9.05
C LEU A 274 15.10 2.47 8.22
N ALA A 275 16.42 2.69 8.15
CA ALA A 275 17.32 1.85 7.39
C ALA A 275 17.55 0.50 8.10
N GLY A 276 17.50 -0.61 7.36
CA GLY A 276 17.65 -1.97 7.93
C GLY A 276 16.59 -2.28 9.01
N CYS A 277 15.36 -1.84 8.76
CA CYS A 277 14.21 -2.13 9.62
C CYS A 277 13.69 -3.57 9.46
N HIS A 278 14.00 -4.18 8.32
CA HIS A 278 13.68 -5.56 7.98
C HIS A 278 14.90 -6.24 7.35
N ASP A 279 14.93 -7.57 7.40
CA ASP A 279 16.02 -8.37 6.82
C ASP A 279 15.86 -8.62 5.32
N LEU A 280 14.63 -8.47 4.81
CA LEU A 280 14.26 -8.58 3.40
C LEU A 280 13.33 -7.42 2.98
N ALA A 281 12.91 -7.43 1.71
CA ALA A 281 12.11 -6.37 1.11
C ALA A 281 10.84 -6.04 1.92
N VAL A 282 10.55 -4.75 2.07
CA VAL A 282 9.34 -4.27 2.75
C VAL A 282 8.18 -4.33 1.76
N ARG A 283 7.21 -5.20 2.01
CA ARG A 283 6.12 -5.48 1.07
C ARG A 283 4.93 -4.54 1.20
N LYS A 284 4.58 -4.16 2.44
CA LYS A 284 3.50 -3.21 2.73
C LYS A 284 3.91 -2.26 3.84
N VAL A 285 3.54 -0.99 3.71
CA VAL A 285 3.56 0.01 4.77
C VAL A 285 2.17 0.62 4.91
N SER A 286 1.76 0.93 6.14
CA SER A 286 0.45 1.56 6.41
C SER A 286 0.50 2.42 7.66
N TRP A 287 0.17 3.70 7.53
CA TRP A 287 0.00 4.61 8.65
C TRP A 287 -1.19 4.19 9.52
N SER A 288 -1.01 4.30 10.83
CA SER A 288 -2.09 4.07 11.78
C SER A 288 -3.25 5.04 11.51
N PRO A 289 -4.49 4.53 11.46
CA PRO A 289 -5.69 5.36 11.39
C PRO A 289 -6.07 5.96 12.75
N HIS A 290 -5.24 5.77 13.79
CA HIS A 290 -5.45 6.26 15.15
C HIS A 290 -4.36 7.23 15.62
N HIS A 291 -3.17 7.18 15.03
CA HIS A 291 -2.02 7.98 15.45
C HIS A 291 -1.22 8.50 14.26
N SER A 292 -0.93 9.80 14.25
CA SER A 292 -0.18 10.46 13.16
C SER A 292 1.29 10.08 13.06
N ASN A 293 1.86 9.44 14.09
CA ASN A 293 3.28 9.09 14.18
C ASN A 293 3.51 7.58 14.40
N VAL A 294 2.53 6.73 14.08
CA VAL A 294 2.69 5.27 14.16
C VAL A 294 2.41 4.67 12.79
N LEU A 295 3.27 3.76 12.35
CA LEU A 295 3.10 3.04 11.09
C LEU A 295 3.38 1.54 11.26
N LEU A 296 2.74 0.75 10.42
CA LEU A 296 2.88 -0.69 10.30
C LEU A 296 3.68 -1.01 9.04
N SER A 297 4.48 -2.06 9.10
CA SER A 297 5.10 -2.67 7.92
C SER A 297 5.00 -4.19 7.94
N THR A 298 5.02 -4.78 6.74
CA THR A 298 5.20 -6.22 6.52
C THR A 298 6.38 -6.46 5.58
N SER A 299 7.01 -7.63 5.68
CA SER A 299 8.18 -7.95 4.88
C SER A 299 8.24 -9.42 4.47
N TYR A 300 9.03 -9.67 3.44
CA TYR A 300 9.46 -11.02 3.05
C TYR A 300 10.35 -11.69 4.10
N ASP A 301 10.79 -10.98 5.15
CA ASP A 301 11.44 -11.59 6.32
C ASP A 301 10.45 -12.29 7.27
N MET A 302 9.20 -12.47 6.82
CA MET A 302 8.13 -13.18 7.51
C MET A 302 7.62 -12.45 8.76
N THR A 303 7.91 -11.15 8.90
CA THR A 303 7.47 -10.36 10.07
C THR A 303 6.59 -9.17 9.74
N CYS A 304 5.74 -8.82 10.71
CA CYS A 304 5.08 -7.52 10.78
C CYS A 304 5.73 -6.69 11.88
N CYS A 305 5.99 -5.42 11.62
CA CYS A 305 6.56 -4.51 12.61
C CYS A 305 5.72 -3.25 12.76
N VAL A 306 5.59 -2.75 13.99
CA VAL A 306 4.98 -1.45 14.27
C VAL A 306 6.07 -0.50 14.72
N TRP A 307 6.09 0.68 14.11
CA TRP A 307 7.13 1.69 14.30
C TRP A 307 6.52 3.00 14.75
N GLN A 308 7.28 3.73 15.55
CA GLN A 308 7.04 5.12 15.85
C GLN A 308 7.92 6.01 14.97
N ASP A 309 7.31 6.98 14.30
CA ASP A 309 8.02 8.07 13.61
C ASP A 309 8.61 9.02 14.66
N LEU A 310 9.90 8.87 14.96
CA LEU A 310 10.59 9.70 15.95
C LEU A 310 10.81 11.13 15.46
N GLY A 311 10.69 11.38 14.14
CA GLY A 311 10.78 12.70 13.53
C GLY A 311 9.60 13.61 13.86
N PHE A 312 8.54 13.08 14.48
CA PHE A 312 7.34 13.83 14.81
C PHE A 312 6.70 13.39 16.14
N ASP A 313 6.52 14.34 17.06
CA ASP A 313 5.99 14.07 18.40
C ASP A 313 4.44 14.10 18.48
N GLY A 314 3.76 14.22 17.33
CA GLY A 314 2.30 14.39 17.26
C GLY A 314 1.87 15.85 17.12
N ARG A 315 2.76 16.81 17.37
CA ARG A 315 2.48 18.25 17.24
C ARG A 315 3.47 18.96 16.32
N ARG A 316 4.76 18.63 16.43
CA ARG A 316 5.85 19.29 15.71
C ARG A 316 6.93 18.30 15.29
N SER A 317 7.77 18.76 14.35
CA SER A 317 9.01 18.06 14.02
C SER A 317 9.94 18.08 15.23
N THR A 318 10.57 16.94 15.53
CA THR A 318 11.45 16.77 16.69
C THR A 318 12.93 17.01 16.35
N GLY A 319 13.28 17.05 15.06
CA GLY A 319 14.66 17.04 14.59
C GLY A 319 15.41 15.71 14.83
N ARG A 320 14.75 14.67 15.35
CA ARG A 320 15.30 13.32 15.51
C ARG A 320 14.93 12.45 14.31
N THR A 321 15.70 11.40 14.06
CA THR A 321 15.39 10.39 13.05
C THR A 321 15.49 9.00 13.64
N ASN A 322 14.80 8.03 13.03
CA ASN A 322 14.86 6.64 13.47
C ASN A 322 16.23 6.00 13.16
N SER A 323 16.94 6.45 12.12
CA SER A 323 18.28 5.95 11.78
C SER A 323 19.33 6.10 12.89
N VAL A 324 19.17 7.08 13.78
CA VAL A 324 20.11 7.30 14.91
C VAL A 324 19.64 6.69 16.23
N ASP A 325 18.40 6.19 16.27
CA ASP A 325 17.85 5.55 17.46
C ASP A 325 18.25 4.06 17.52
N PRO A 326 18.83 3.55 18.62
CA PRO A 326 19.23 2.14 18.71
C PRO A 326 18.09 1.16 18.47
N GLY A 327 16.86 1.52 18.88
CA GLY A 327 15.66 0.71 18.66
C GLY A 327 14.97 1.00 17.33
N LYS A 328 15.47 1.96 16.53
CA LYS A 328 14.86 2.46 15.29
C LYS A 328 13.38 2.82 15.44
N GLY A 329 12.94 3.17 16.66
CA GLY A 329 11.52 3.39 16.98
C GLY A 329 10.63 2.15 16.84
N CYS A 330 11.16 0.93 16.85
CA CYS A 330 10.36 -0.31 16.84
C CYS A 330 9.56 -0.43 18.14
N ARG A 331 8.24 -0.51 18.02
CA ARG A 331 7.32 -0.70 19.16
C ARG A 331 6.91 -2.15 19.36
N SER A 332 6.75 -2.89 18.26
CA SER A 332 6.32 -4.28 18.29
C SER A 332 6.79 -5.01 17.05
N ARG A 333 7.18 -6.28 17.21
CA ARG A 333 7.56 -7.19 16.13
C ARG A 333 6.76 -8.48 16.26
N PHE A 334 5.94 -8.76 15.26
CA PHE A 334 5.13 -9.97 15.16
C PHE A 334 5.77 -10.93 14.16
N ALA A 335 6.16 -12.11 14.66
CA ALA A 335 6.92 -13.12 13.91
C ALA A 335 6.29 -14.51 14.01
N GLN A 336 4.95 -14.58 14.01
CA GLN A 336 4.21 -15.85 14.04
C GLN A 336 3.93 -16.40 12.63
N HIS A 337 4.03 -15.57 11.60
CA HIS A 337 3.96 -16.05 10.22
C HIS A 337 5.22 -16.84 9.86
N THR A 338 5.04 -17.92 9.12
CA THR A 338 6.14 -18.84 8.74
C THR A 338 6.56 -18.71 7.28
N GLU A 339 5.97 -17.75 6.57
CA GLU A 339 6.24 -17.43 5.17
C GLU A 339 6.09 -15.92 4.94
N PHE A 340 6.35 -15.46 3.72
CA PHE A 340 6.31 -14.03 3.35
C PHE A 340 5.00 -13.35 3.76
N VAL A 341 5.10 -12.29 4.57
CA VAL A 341 3.92 -11.51 4.98
C VAL A 341 3.64 -10.47 3.92
N TYR A 342 2.54 -10.68 3.19
CA TYR A 342 2.24 -9.87 2.03
C TYR A 342 1.39 -8.64 2.38
N SER A 343 0.48 -8.75 3.33
CA SER A 343 -0.40 -7.64 3.69
C SER A 343 -0.80 -7.66 5.17
N ALA A 344 -1.00 -6.47 5.72
CA ALA A 344 -1.57 -6.25 7.01
C ALA A 344 -2.36 -4.93 7.02
N ASP A 345 -3.38 -4.87 7.85
CA ASP A 345 -4.29 -3.73 7.96
C ASP A 345 -4.63 -3.42 9.42
N TRP A 346 -4.82 -2.13 9.70
CA TRP A 346 -5.19 -1.65 11.03
C TRP A 346 -6.70 -1.82 11.23
N CYS A 347 -7.11 -2.30 12.40
CA CYS A 347 -8.51 -2.25 12.77
C CYS A 347 -8.93 -0.78 12.93
N LEU A 348 -10.00 -0.39 12.24
CA LEU A 348 -10.59 0.95 12.32
C LEU A 348 -11.38 1.15 13.63
N TRP A 349 -11.86 0.04 14.21
CA TRP A 349 -12.85 0.03 15.27
C TRP A 349 -12.28 -0.46 16.60
N GLY A 350 -13.01 -0.15 17.67
CA GLY A 350 -12.69 -0.63 19.01
C GLY A 350 -11.38 -0.05 19.55
N GLN A 351 -10.62 -0.88 20.28
CA GLN A 351 -9.38 -0.45 20.91
C GLN A 351 -8.26 -0.30 19.88
N PRO A 352 -7.60 0.88 19.79
CA PRO A 352 -6.47 1.08 18.89
C PRO A 352 -5.36 0.06 19.10
N GLY A 353 -4.70 -0.34 18.01
CA GLY A 353 -3.57 -1.27 18.06
C GLY A 353 -3.86 -2.67 17.53
N HIS A 354 -5.14 -3.01 17.28
CA HIS A 354 -5.48 -4.26 16.63
C HIS A 354 -5.12 -4.24 15.14
N ILE A 355 -4.52 -5.32 14.67
CA ILE A 355 -3.99 -5.48 13.31
C ILE A 355 -4.42 -6.86 12.81
N ALA A 356 -4.85 -6.91 11.54
CA ALA A 356 -4.99 -8.15 10.80
C ALA A 356 -3.78 -8.30 9.88
N SER A 357 -3.12 -9.45 9.88
CA SER A 357 -2.03 -9.76 8.94
C SER A 357 -2.29 -11.08 8.23
N THR A 358 -1.87 -11.16 6.97
CA THR A 358 -1.95 -12.39 6.18
C THR A 358 -0.66 -12.61 5.39
N ALA A 359 -0.33 -13.87 5.19
CA ALA A 359 0.94 -14.27 4.60
C ALA A 359 0.78 -15.50 3.71
N TRP A 360 1.90 -15.90 3.13
CA TRP A 360 1.99 -17.03 2.23
C TRP A 360 1.83 -18.40 2.90
N ASP A 361 1.88 -18.44 4.23
CA ASP A 361 1.60 -19.62 5.06
C ASP A 361 0.12 -19.97 5.14
N GLY A 362 -0.73 -19.17 4.47
CA GLY A 362 -2.18 -19.31 4.45
C GLY A 362 -2.87 -18.86 5.72
N ASN A 363 -2.16 -18.23 6.66
CA ASN A 363 -2.76 -17.77 7.89
C ASN A 363 -3.25 -16.33 7.77
N VAL A 364 -4.33 -16.06 8.52
CA VAL A 364 -4.79 -14.72 8.87
C VAL A 364 -4.70 -14.62 10.39
N PHE A 365 -3.91 -13.67 10.89
CA PHE A 365 -3.78 -13.43 12.33
C PHE A 365 -4.37 -12.09 12.72
N ILE A 366 -5.09 -12.05 13.84
CA ILE A 366 -5.53 -10.83 14.51
C ILE A 366 -4.75 -10.69 15.82
N TRP A 367 -4.00 -9.60 15.95
CA TRP A 367 -3.11 -9.36 17.08
C TRP A 367 -3.14 -7.89 17.50
N ASN A 368 -2.70 -7.60 18.72
CA ASN A 368 -2.65 -6.23 19.25
C ASN A 368 -1.19 -5.81 19.42
N ALA A 369 -0.79 -4.73 18.75
CA ALA A 369 0.58 -4.24 18.74
C ALA A 369 0.98 -3.43 19.99
N PHE A 370 0.02 -3.04 20.83
CA PHE A 370 0.25 -2.15 21.98
C PHE A 370 0.09 -2.85 23.34
N ARG A 371 0.01 -4.18 23.35
CA ARG A 371 -0.06 -5.00 24.57
C ARG A 371 1.25 -5.66 24.91
#